data_AF-A0A378QR99-F1
#
_entry.id   AF-A0A378QR99-F1
#
_cell.length_a   1.000
_cell.length_b   1.000
_cell.length_c   1.000
_cell.angle_alpha   90.00
_cell.angle_beta   90.00
_cell.angle_gamma   90.00
#
_symmetry.space_group_name_H-M   'P 1'
#
loop_
_entity.id
_entity.type
_entity.pdbx_description
1 polymer ?
#
loop_
_entity_poly.entity_id
_entity_poly.type
_entity_poly.pdbx_seq_one_letter_code
_entity_poly.pdbx_strand_id
1 'polypeptide(L)'
;MAGTPTLIHGGPFANIAHGCNSVVATRLGLALGDYVVTEAGFGADLGAEKFCNIKCRLAGLHPDAVVVVATVRALKYNGGVAKDDLTGENLTALSQGLPNLLKHIDNMKSAFGLPVVVAINRFVSDSDAELALIEQACHDRGVAVSLCDVWAKGGQGGLDLAQKVIDATHAPSHFPTMITSVSAIKSPPSPRPSMGRTVCRSLPKPYPTSKPLTNWAYHTCPSAWQKPNTHSLMTPKP
;
A
#
# COMPACT_ATOMS: atom_id res chain seq x y z
N MET A 1 12.80 -16.80 16.32
CA MET A 1 11.47 -16.14 16.42
C MET A 1 11.30 -15.67 17.86
N ALA A 2 10.87 -14.42 18.08
CA ALA A 2 10.89 -13.74 19.38
C ALA A 2 9.67 -14.01 20.29
N GLY A 3 8.88 -15.06 20.02
CA GLY A 3 7.70 -15.42 20.84
C GLY A 3 6.48 -14.51 20.67
N THR A 4 6.48 -13.59 19.70
CA THR A 4 5.35 -12.67 19.45
C THR A 4 4.10 -13.44 19.00
N PRO A 5 2.94 -13.26 19.67
CA PRO A 5 1.68 -13.86 19.24
C PRO A 5 1.36 -13.50 17.79
N THR A 6 1.06 -14.51 16.97
CA THR A 6 0.83 -14.34 15.53
C THR A 6 -0.40 -15.12 15.09
N LEU A 7 -1.32 -14.45 14.39
CA LEU A 7 -2.52 -15.06 13.84
C LEU A 7 -2.38 -15.22 12.32
N ILE A 8 -2.36 -16.47 11.84
CA ILE A 8 -2.32 -16.79 10.40
C ILE A 8 -3.69 -17.33 10.01
N HIS A 9 -4.49 -16.52 9.30
CA HIS A 9 -5.86 -16.92 8.94
C HIS A 9 -6.38 -16.23 7.68
N GLY A 10 -6.70 -17.03 6.66
CA GLY A 10 -7.13 -16.58 5.34
C GLY A 10 -5.97 -16.12 4.44
N GLY A 11 -6.23 -16.06 3.13
CA GLY A 11 -5.23 -15.66 2.13
C GLY A 11 -5.81 -15.59 0.72
N PRO A 12 -6.78 -14.69 0.44
CA PRO A 12 -7.31 -14.51 -0.91
C PRO A 12 -6.30 -13.81 -1.81
N PHE A 13 -6.46 -13.95 -3.13
CA PHE A 13 -5.64 -13.21 -4.09
C PHE A 13 -5.82 -11.69 -3.95
N ALA A 14 -4.78 -10.92 -4.29
CA ALA A 14 -4.81 -9.45 -4.29
C ALA A 14 -5.16 -8.84 -5.66
N ASN A 15 -5.32 -9.65 -6.72
CA ASN A 15 -5.75 -9.18 -8.05
C ASN A 15 -7.29 -9.26 -8.20
N ILE A 16 -7.87 -10.46 -8.15
CA ILE A 16 -9.30 -10.72 -8.30
C ILE A 16 -10.09 -10.60 -6.99
N ALA A 17 -9.40 -10.52 -5.86
CA ALA A 17 -9.97 -10.29 -4.54
C ALA A 17 -9.18 -9.18 -3.80
N HIS A 18 -9.40 -9.05 -2.50
CA HIS A 18 -8.89 -7.94 -1.69
C HIS A 18 -7.54 -8.19 -1.01
N GLY A 19 -6.98 -9.40 -1.11
CA GLY A 19 -5.60 -9.66 -0.71
C GLY A 19 -5.26 -9.49 0.78
N CYS A 20 -6.22 -9.65 1.69
CA CYS A 20 -6.00 -9.47 3.13
C CYS A 20 -6.28 -10.75 3.92
N ASN A 21 -5.68 -10.90 5.10
CA ASN A 21 -6.11 -11.89 6.09
C ASN A 21 -7.55 -11.61 6.56
N SER A 22 -8.16 -12.60 7.20
CA SER A 22 -9.56 -12.53 7.60
C SER A 22 -9.89 -11.37 8.56
N VAL A 23 -11.12 -10.87 8.48
CA VAL A 23 -11.67 -9.89 9.43
C VAL A 23 -11.71 -10.47 10.86
N VAL A 24 -12.04 -11.76 11.01
CA VAL A 24 -12.11 -12.43 12.31
C VAL A 24 -10.77 -12.37 13.04
N ALA A 25 -9.67 -12.72 12.36
CA ALA A 25 -8.34 -12.66 12.97
C ALA A 25 -7.92 -11.22 13.32
N THR A 26 -8.27 -10.25 12.47
CA THR A 26 -7.95 -8.84 12.74
C THR A 26 -8.70 -8.33 13.97
N ARG A 27 -10.01 -8.65 14.09
CA ARG A 27 -10.83 -8.28 15.25
C ARG A 27 -10.38 -8.98 16.52
N LEU A 28 -10.01 -10.26 16.44
CA LEU A 28 -9.47 -11.00 17.57
C LEU A 28 -8.15 -10.37 18.06
N GLY A 29 -7.25 -10.02 17.14
CA GLY A 29 -6.02 -9.30 17.48
C GLY A 29 -6.32 -7.98 18.21
N LEU A 30 -7.27 -7.19 17.70
CA LEU A 30 -7.64 -5.89 18.29
C LEU A 30 -8.27 -6.04 19.67
N ALA A 31 -8.91 -7.17 19.97
CA ALA A 31 -9.48 -7.45 21.28
C ALA A 31 -8.45 -7.96 22.29
N LEU A 32 -7.30 -8.48 21.84
CA LEU A 32 -6.32 -9.15 22.68
C LEU A 32 -5.00 -8.39 22.85
N GLY A 33 -4.69 -7.43 22.00
CA GLY A 33 -3.44 -6.67 22.03
C GLY A 33 -3.66 -5.18 21.82
N ASP A 34 -2.74 -4.39 22.36
CA ASP A 34 -2.75 -2.92 22.24
C ASP A 34 -2.46 -2.45 20.82
N TYR A 35 -1.64 -3.21 20.09
CA TYR A 35 -1.28 -2.94 18.70
C TYR A 35 -1.45 -4.20 17.85
N VAL A 36 -2.05 -4.04 16.67
CA VAL A 36 -2.20 -5.11 15.68
C VAL A 36 -1.58 -4.68 14.37
N VAL A 37 -0.51 -5.37 13.99
CA VAL A 37 0.09 -5.20 12.67
C VAL A 37 -0.53 -6.22 11.71
N THR A 38 -1.02 -5.73 10.58
CA THR A 38 -1.54 -6.56 9.49
C THR A 38 -1.05 -6.01 8.15
N GLU A 39 -1.08 -6.84 7.12
CA GLU A 39 -0.66 -6.47 5.77
C GLU A 39 -1.75 -6.73 4.73
N ALA A 40 -1.54 -6.19 3.54
CA ALA A 40 -2.32 -6.48 2.34
C ALA A 40 -1.37 -6.79 1.19
N GLY A 41 -1.74 -7.75 0.34
CA GLY A 41 -0.89 -8.19 -0.77
C GLY A 41 -0.72 -7.12 -1.87
N PHE A 42 0.43 -7.14 -2.53
CA PHE A 42 0.87 -6.17 -3.54
C PHE A 42 1.17 -4.77 -2.98
N GLY A 43 1.41 -3.79 -3.86
CA GLY A 43 1.66 -2.40 -3.49
C GLY A 43 0.42 -1.71 -2.94
N ALA A 44 0.61 -0.49 -2.39
CA ALA A 44 -0.47 0.28 -1.78
C ALA A 44 -1.55 0.74 -2.78
N ASP A 45 -1.26 0.68 -4.07
CA ASP A 45 -2.20 0.95 -5.16
C ASP A 45 -3.25 -0.16 -5.37
N LEU A 46 -2.98 -1.37 -4.87
CA LEU A 46 -3.90 -2.50 -4.94
C LEU A 46 -4.27 -3.00 -3.54
N GLY A 47 -3.28 -3.45 -2.77
CA GLY A 47 -3.50 -4.06 -1.47
C GLY A 47 -4.11 -3.07 -0.48
N ALA A 48 -3.41 -1.96 -0.23
CA ALA A 48 -3.88 -0.96 0.72
C ALA A 48 -5.19 -0.28 0.27
N GLU A 49 -5.36 -0.03 -1.03
CA GLU A 49 -6.62 0.49 -1.59
C GLU A 49 -7.80 -0.43 -1.26
N LYS A 50 -7.65 -1.73 -1.49
CA LYS A 50 -8.70 -2.72 -1.21
C LYS A 50 -8.86 -2.98 0.28
N PHE A 51 -7.78 -2.93 1.06
CA PHE A 51 -7.85 -3.00 2.51
C PHE A 51 -8.72 -1.87 3.06
N CYS A 52 -8.50 -0.63 2.61
CA CYS A 52 -9.27 0.53 3.05
C CYS A 52 -10.71 0.52 2.51
N ASN A 53 -10.89 0.33 1.20
CA ASN A 53 -12.19 0.50 0.55
C ASN A 53 -13.12 -0.72 0.63
N ILE A 54 -12.57 -1.91 0.90
CA ILE A 54 -13.35 -3.16 1.02
C ILE A 54 -13.31 -3.65 2.46
N LYS A 55 -12.13 -4.03 2.98
CA LYS A 55 -12.04 -4.67 4.30
C LYS A 55 -12.44 -3.71 5.42
N CYS A 56 -11.84 -2.52 5.51
CA CYS A 56 -12.14 -1.54 6.55
C CYS A 56 -13.58 -1.05 6.45
N ARG A 57 -14.03 -0.71 5.24
CA ARG A 57 -15.41 -0.26 5.00
C ARG A 57 -16.46 -1.29 5.44
N LEU A 58 -16.30 -2.56 5.07
CA LEU A 58 -17.28 -3.60 5.39
C LEU A 58 -17.18 -4.08 6.84
N ALA A 59 -15.98 -4.04 7.41
CA ALA A 59 -15.74 -4.51 8.78
C ALA A 59 -15.79 -3.40 9.83
N GLY A 60 -16.01 -2.14 9.46
CA GLY A 60 -15.97 -1.00 10.39
C GLY A 60 -14.61 -0.86 11.10
N LEU A 61 -13.51 -1.15 10.39
CA LEU A 61 -12.16 -1.00 10.94
C LEU A 61 -11.59 0.37 10.57
N HIS A 62 -10.76 0.91 11.46
CA HIS A 62 -10.08 2.19 11.30
C HIS A 62 -8.59 1.99 11.52
N PRO A 63 -7.75 2.07 10.48
CA PRO A 63 -6.31 2.02 10.66
C PRO A 63 -5.79 3.34 11.24
N ASP A 64 -4.96 3.25 12.27
CA ASP A 64 -4.37 4.42 12.95
C ASP A 64 -3.11 4.94 12.26
N ALA A 65 -2.33 4.05 11.64
CA ALA A 65 -1.14 4.39 10.87
C ALA A 65 -0.91 3.37 9.74
N VAL A 66 -0.10 3.73 8.75
CA VAL A 66 0.33 2.82 7.68
C VAL A 66 1.85 2.87 7.50
N VAL A 67 2.45 1.69 7.33
CA VAL A 67 3.85 1.54 6.97
C VAL A 67 3.97 1.24 5.48
N VAL A 68 4.69 2.08 4.74
CA VAL A 68 5.03 1.83 3.33
C VAL A 68 6.46 1.30 3.27
N VAL A 69 6.62 0.05 2.85
CA VAL A 69 7.93 -0.60 2.75
C VAL A 69 8.54 -0.37 1.36
N ALA A 70 9.82 0.00 1.32
CA ALA A 70 10.58 0.14 0.08
C ALA A 70 12.03 -0.35 0.25
N THR A 71 12.73 -0.53 -0.88
CA THR A 71 14.15 -0.88 -0.92
C THR A 71 14.84 -0.04 -1.99
N VAL A 72 16.12 0.28 -1.79
CA VAL A 72 16.92 1.03 -2.77
C VAL A 72 16.90 0.34 -4.13
N ARG A 73 17.07 -0.98 -4.15
CA ARG A 73 17.03 -1.81 -5.35
C ARG A 73 15.69 -1.73 -6.09
N ALA A 74 14.56 -1.79 -5.39
CA ALA A 74 13.25 -1.70 -6.02
C ALA A 74 13.01 -0.31 -6.62
N LEU A 75 13.49 0.73 -5.97
CA LEU A 75 13.40 2.10 -6.49
C LEU A 75 14.30 2.28 -7.71
N LYS A 76 15.56 1.81 -7.70
CA LYS A 76 16.42 1.79 -8.90
C LYS A 76 15.79 1.03 -10.06
N TYR A 77 15.15 -0.11 -9.79
CA TYR A 77 14.40 -0.86 -10.79
C TYR A 77 13.23 -0.06 -11.38
N ASN A 78 12.49 0.69 -10.56
CA ASN A 78 11.46 1.61 -11.02
C ASN A 78 12.01 2.80 -11.81
N GLY A 79 13.27 3.17 -11.56
CA GLY A 79 14.05 4.13 -12.34
C GLY A 79 14.63 3.58 -13.65
N GLY A 80 14.39 2.31 -13.98
CA GLY A 80 14.77 1.70 -15.26
C GLY A 80 16.02 0.83 -15.22
N VAL A 81 16.63 0.60 -14.06
CA VAL A 81 17.78 -0.32 -13.94
C VAL A 81 17.30 -1.77 -14.13
N ALA A 82 18.06 -2.56 -14.88
CA ALA A 82 17.78 -3.97 -15.08
C ALA A 82 17.87 -4.74 -13.76
N LYS A 83 17.11 -5.83 -13.62
CA LYS A 83 17.04 -6.62 -12.38
C LYS A 83 18.41 -7.14 -11.92
N ASP A 84 19.28 -7.43 -12.88
CA ASP A 84 20.59 -8.03 -12.65
C ASP A 84 21.68 -6.99 -12.30
N ASP A 85 21.38 -5.68 -12.39
CA ASP A 85 22.34 -4.58 -12.19
C ASP A 85 21.97 -3.65 -11.01
N LEU A 86 21.26 -4.19 -10.01
CA LEU A 86 20.72 -3.39 -8.90
C LEU A 86 21.71 -3.18 -7.73
N THR A 87 22.90 -3.79 -7.75
CA THR A 87 23.85 -3.77 -6.63
C THR A 87 24.80 -2.58 -6.64
N GLY A 88 25.09 -1.99 -7.81
CA GLY A 88 25.91 -0.79 -7.91
C GLY A 88 25.15 0.45 -7.45
N GLU A 89 25.86 1.40 -6.83
CA GLU A 89 25.29 2.71 -6.47
C GLU A 89 24.80 3.43 -7.74
N ASN A 90 23.56 3.94 -7.71
CA ASN A 90 23.02 4.73 -8.82
C ASN A 90 21.97 5.75 -8.35
N LEU A 91 22.44 6.92 -7.91
CA LEU A 91 21.58 8.02 -7.45
C LEU A 91 20.64 8.56 -8.54
N THR A 92 21.06 8.55 -9.80
CA THR A 92 20.24 9.02 -10.93
C THR A 92 19.02 8.14 -11.13
N ALA A 93 19.22 6.82 -11.22
CA ALA A 93 18.10 5.89 -11.37
C ALA A 93 17.23 5.86 -10.11
N LEU A 94 17.84 5.96 -8.92
CA LEU A 94 17.09 6.04 -7.68
C LEU A 94 16.16 7.27 -7.67
N SER A 95 16.67 8.44 -8.07
CA SER A 95 15.89 9.67 -8.23
C SER A 95 14.73 9.52 -9.22
N GLN A 96 14.95 8.81 -10.33
CA GLN A 96 13.91 8.52 -11.32
C GLN A 96 12.86 7.51 -10.82
N GLY A 97 13.22 6.65 -9.87
CA GLY A 97 12.33 5.66 -9.28
C GLY A 97 11.56 6.14 -8.04
N LEU A 98 12.10 7.13 -7.31
CA LEU A 98 11.47 7.75 -6.14
C LEU A 98 10.00 8.18 -6.34
N PRO A 99 9.58 8.72 -7.51
CA PRO A 99 8.19 9.09 -7.73
C PRO A 99 7.20 7.94 -7.46
N ASN A 100 7.61 6.68 -7.65
CA ASN A 100 6.78 5.52 -7.30
C ASN A 100 6.43 5.49 -5.80
N LEU A 101 7.44 5.58 -4.93
CA LEU A 101 7.26 5.62 -3.47
C LEU A 101 6.47 6.86 -3.05
N LEU A 102 6.84 8.03 -3.57
CA LEU A 102 6.17 9.29 -3.24
C LEU A 102 4.68 9.24 -3.62
N LYS A 103 4.32 8.59 -4.73
CA LYS A 103 2.92 8.42 -5.10
C LYS A 103 2.16 7.51 -4.14
N HIS A 104 2.77 6.43 -3.66
CA HIS A 104 2.15 5.58 -2.64
C HIS A 104 1.93 6.34 -1.33
N ILE A 105 2.89 7.16 -0.91
CA ILE A 105 2.77 8.06 0.24
C ILE A 105 1.60 9.04 0.05
N ASP A 106 1.56 9.74 -1.08
CA ASP A 106 0.50 10.72 -1.39
C ASP A 106 -0.89 10.07 -1.41
N ASN A 107 -0.98 8.84 -1.90
CA ASN A 107 -2.23 8.10 -1.91
C ASN A 107 -2.72 7.83 -0.48
N MET A 108 -1.85 7.40 0.41
CA MET A 108 -2.22 7.10 1.81
C MET A 108 -2.57 8.38 2.58
N LYS A 109 -1.78 9.44 2.43
CA LYS A 109 -2.03 10.73 3.09
C LYS A 109 -3.27 11.42 2.54
N SER A 110 -3.31 11.68 1.24
CA SER A 110 -4.30 12.59 0.64
C SER A 110 -5.62 11.91 0.30
N ALA A 111 -5.60 10.62 -0.08
CA ALA A 111 -6.84 9.92 -0.44
C ALA A 111 -7.49 9.20 0.74
N PHE A 112 -6.70 8.73 1.71
CA PHE A 112 -7.18 7.99 2.87
C PHE A 112 -6.99 8.71 4.21
N GLY A 113 -6.28 9.84 4.26
CA GLY A 113 -6.13 10.62 5.49
C GLY A 113 -5.30 9.93 6.57
N LEU A 114 -4.44 8.98 6.20
CA LEU A 114 -3.69 8.16 7.16
C LEU A 114 -2.31 8.74 7.47
N PRO A 115 -1.87 8.69 8.74
CA PRO A 115 -0.46 8.86 9.11
C PRO A 115 0.41 7.80 8.43
N VAL A 116 1.50 8.23 7.78
CA VAL A 116 2.39 7.35 7.02
C VAL A 116 3.77 7.33 7.66
N VAL A 117 4.35 6.13 7.77
CA VAL A 117 5.77 5.92 8.06
C VAL A 117 6.37 5.10 6.92
N VAL A 118 7.57 5.44 6.46
CA VAL A 118 8.28 4.68 5.44
C VAL A 118 9.31 3.78 6.10
N ALA A 119 9.30 2.50 5.76
CA ALA A 119 10.31 1.54 6.19
C ALA A 119 11.21 1.18 5.00
N ILE A 120 12.50 1.52 5.09
CA ILE A 120 13.49 1.13 4.09
C ILE A 120 14.20 -0.13 4.59
N ASN A 121 13.94 -1.26 3.95
CA ASN A 121 14.65 -2.49 4.27
C ASN A 121 16.07 -2.43 3.69
N ARG A 122 17.08 -2.31 4.56
CA ARG A 122 18.48 -2.06 4.18
C ARG A 122 19.13 -3.35 3.66
N PHE A 123 19.80 -3.26 2.52
CA PHE A 123 20.69 -4.31 2.01
C PHE A 123 22.16 -3.91 2.17
N VAL A 124 23.05 -4.91 2.16
CA VAL A 124 24.51 -4.71 2.29
C VAL A 124 25.08 -3.87 1.14
N SER A 125 24.47 -3.95 -0.04
CA SER A 125 24.86 -3.19 -1.23
C SER A 125 24.39 -1.74 -1.23
N ASP A 126 23.48 -1.37 -0.32
CA ASP A 126 22.88 -0.03 -0.33
C ASP A 126 23.87 0.98 0.24
N SER A 127 24.15 2.05 -0.52
CA SER A 127 25.06 3.09 -0.05
C SER A 127 24.37 4.10 0.87
N ASP A 128 25.14 4.73 1.76
CA ASP A 128 24.58 5.76 2.64
C ASP A 128 24.07 6.98 1.84
N ALA A 129 24.64 7.26 0.67
CA ALA A 129 24.17 8.32 -0.23
C ALA A 129 22.79 7.99 -0.84
N GLU A 130 22.57 6.74 -1.23
CA GLU A 130 21.27 6.27 -1.72
C GLU A 130 20.19 6.34 -0.62
N LEU A 131 20.54 5.93 0.59
CA LEU A 131 19.64 5.99 1.74
C LEU A 131 19.29 7.44 2.09
N ALA A 132 20.28 8.32 2.15
CA ALA A 132 20.09 9.75 2.42
C ALA A 132 19.18 10.42 1.38
N LEU A 133 19.29 10.05 0.11
CA LEU A 133 18.42 10.56 -0.95
C LEU A 133 16.95 10.18 -0.72
N ILE A 134 16.68 8.95 -0.30
CA ILE A 134 15.32 8.48 0.00
C ILE A 134 14.77 9.19 1.24
N GLU A 135 15.58 9.29 2.29
CA GLU A 135 15.23 9.97 3.54
C GLU A 135 14.85 11.43 3.28
N GLN A 136 15.68 12.17 2.53
CA GLN A 136 15.40 13.55 2.17
C GLN A 136 14.10 13.68 1.39
N ALA A 137 13.87 12.84 0.37
CA ALA A 137 12.67 12.89 -0.45
C ALA A 137 11.39 12.62 0.35
N CYS A 138 11.45 11.75 1.36
CA CYS A 138 10.33 11.49 2.27
C CYS A 138 10.14 12.61 3.30
N HIS A 139 11.24 13.17 3.81
CA HIS A 139 11.23 14.30 4.74
C HIS A 139 10.58 15.53 4.09
N ASP A 140 10.85 15.81 2.81
CA ASP A 140 10.22 16.89 2.04
C ASP A 140 8.70 16.73 1.91
N ARG A 141 8.17 15.53 2.16
CA ARG A 141 6.73 15.22 2.23
C ARG A 141 6.18 15.16 3.65
N GLY A 142 6.99 15.48 4.66
CA GLY A 142 6.65 15.38 6.07
C GLY A 142 6.29 13.95 6.46
N VAL A 143 7.14 12.99 6.09
CA VAL A 143 6.97 11.56 6.39
C VAL A 143 8.23 11.03 7.05
N ALA A 144 8.06 10.37 8.20
CA ALA A 144 9.15 9.75 8.91
C ALA A 144 9.66 8.51 8.14
N VAL A 145 10.97 8.34 8.10
CA VAL A 145 11.64 7.18 7.48
C VAL A 145 12.39 6.41 8.55
N SER A 146 12.30 5.08 8.50
CA SER A 146 13.09 4.18 9.33
C SER A 146 13.88 3.21 8.48
N LEU A 147 15.18 3.11 8.75
CA LEU A 147 16.02 2.05 8.19
C LEU A 147 15.80 0.77 9.00
N CYS A 148 15.30 -0.26 8.34
CA CYS A 148 14.95 -1.52 8.96
C CYS A 148 16.00 -2.58 8.64
N ASP A 149 16.46 -3.26 9.69
CA ASP A 149 17.42 -4.36 9.62
C ASP A 149 16.89 -5.58 10.40
N VAL A 150 15.57 -5.79 10.34
CA VAL A 150 14.88 -6.87 11.06
C VAL A 150 15.26 -8.25 10.55
N TRP A 151 15.76 -8.33 9.31
CA TRP A 151 16.24 -9.57 8.73
C TRP A 151 17.53 -10.05 9.40
N ALA A 152 18.51 -9.17 9.62
CA ALA A 152 19.77 -9.56 10.25
C ALA A 152 19.72 -9.50 11.79
N LYS A 153 18.96 -8.54 12.36
CA LYS A 153 18.97 -8.25 13.81
C LYS A 153 17.68 -8.65 14.54
N GLY A 154 16.72 -9.28 13.85
CA GLY A 154 15.42 -9.62 14.43
C GLY A 154 14.67 -8.38 14.91
N GLY A 155 13.91 -8.49 15.99
CA GLY A 155 13.11 -7.37 16.53
C GLY A 155 13.94 -6.12 16.85
N GLN A 156 15.21 -6.29 17.20
CA GLN A 156 16.09 -5.16 17.54
C GLN A 156 16.37 -4.26 16.33
N GLY A 157 16.38 -4.82 15.12
CA GLY A 157 16.54 -4.07 13.87
C GLY A 157 15.30 -3.27 13.44
N GLY A 158 14.22 -3.31 14.22
CA GLY A 158 12.96 -2.62 13.94
C GLY A 158 12.49 -1.69 15.05
N LEU A 159 13.29 -1.45 16.10
CA LEU A 159 12.88 -0.59 17.22
C LEU A 159 12.59 0.86 16.80
N ASP A 160 13.44 1.43 15.94
CA ASP A 160 13.23 2.78 15.41
C ASP A 160 11.92 2.86 14.60
N LEU A 161 11.63 1.85 13.78
CA LEU A 161 10.36 1.75 13.05
C LEU A 161 9.19 1.65 14.03
N ALA A 162 9.29 0.78 15.04
CA ALA A 162 8.23 0.57 16.02
C ALA A 162 7.89 1.88 16.76
N GLN A 163 8.91 2.63 17.18
CA GLN A 163 8.69 3.92 17.84
C GLN A 163 8.02 4.93 16.90
N LYS A 164 8.51 5.08 15.67
CA LYS A 164 7.91 5.97 14.67
C LYS A 164 6.46 5.60 14.33
N VAL A 165 6.14 4.30 14.32
CA VAL A 165 4.77 3.82 14.12
C VAL A 165 3.89 4.16 15.32
N ILE A 166 4.36 3.92 16.55
CA ILE A 166 3.63 4.32 17.77
C ILE A 166 3.34 5.82 17.74
N ASP A 167 4.35 6.65 17.47
CA ASP A 167 4.18 8.10 17.37
C ASP A 167 3.16 8.49 16.29
N ALA A 168 3.19 7.80 15.14
CA ALA A 168 2.23 8.01 14.06
C ALA A 168 0.79 7.62 14.44
N THR A 169 0.59 6.60 15.29
CA THR A 169 -0.76 6.24 15.78
C THR A 169 -1.38 7.31 16.69
N HIS A 170 -0.56 8.18 17.29
CA HIS A 170 -1.05 9.30 18.10
C HIS A 170 -1.36 10.55 17.26
N ALA A 171 -0.96 10.58 15.99
CA ALA A 171 -1.28 11.68 15.09
C ALA A 171 -2.75 11.60 14.62
N PRO A 172 -3.40 12.74 14.32
CA PRO A 172 -4.77 12.73 13.83
C PRO A 172 -4.92 11.93 12.52
N SER A 173 -5.66 10.84 12.57
CA SER A 173 -6.13 10.11 11.39
C SER A 173 -7.45 10.71 10.92
N HIS A 174 -7.51 11.08 9.64
CA HIS A 174 -8.72 11.58 8.97
C HIS A 174 -9.35 10.50 8.09
N PHE A 175 -9.13 9.23 8.44
CA PHE A 175 -9.68 8.10 7.69
C PHE A 175 -11.20 8.19 7.65
N PRO A 176 -11.82 8.23 6.45
CA PRO A 176 -13.24 8.53 6.32
C PRO A 176 -14.08 7.47 7.03
N THR A 177 -14.77 7.88 8.10
CA THR A 177 -15.81 7.12 8.77
C THR A 177 -16.99 6.93 7.83
N MET A 178 -17.25 5.66 7.47
CA MET A 178 -18.39 5.15 6.70
C MET A 178 -18.97 6.11 5.63
N ILE A 179 -18.66 5.85 4.35
CA ILE A 179 -19.49 6.38 3.26
C ILE A 179 -20.89 5.77 3.38
N THR A 180 -21.82 6.53 3.98
CA THR A 180 -23.27 6.26 4.02
C THR A 180 -23.94 6.52 2.67
N SER A 181 -23.35 7.33 1.80
CA SER A 181 -23.88 7.59 0.46
C SER A 181 -23.18 6.72 -0.59
N VAL A 182 -23.81 5.61 -0.94
CA VAL A 182 -23.40 4.84 -2.11
C VAL A 182 -23.64 5.68 -3.37
N SER A 183 -22.57 6.23 -3.95
CA SER A 183 -22.64 6.67 -5.35
C SER A 183 -22.81 5.43 -6.21
N ALA A 184 -24.02 5.22 -6.75
CA ALA A 184 -24.34 4.09 -7.61
C ALA A 184 -23.32 3.94 -8.74
N ILE A 185 -22.92 2.70 -9.03
CA ILE A 185 -22.14 2.34 -10.23
C ILE A 185 -23.01 2.63 -11.47
N LYS A 186 -23.08 3.90 -11.91
CA LYS A 186 -23.78 4.33 -13.12
C LYS A 186 -22.86 4.32 -14.36
N SER A 187 -21.56 4.16 -14.15
CA SER A 187 -20.51 4.13 -15.17
C SER A 187 -19.34 3.25 -14.67
N PRO A 188 -18.48 2.72 -15.57
CA PRO A 188 -17.24 2.08 -15.14
C PRO A 188 -16.51 3.04 -14.18
N PRO A 189 -16.02 2.55 -13.02
CA PRO A 189 -15.39 3.42 -12.04
C PRO A 189 -14.27 4.20 -12.73
N SER A 190 -14.37 5.54 -12.72
CA SER A 190 -13.28 6.36 -13.19
C SER A 190 -12.06 6.07 -12.29
N PRO A 191 -10.85 6.02 -12.84
CA PRO A 191 -9.65 5.91 -12.02
C PRO A 191 -9.66 7.07 -11.04
N ARG A 192 -9.70 6.75 -9.73
CA ARG A 192 -9.50 7.79 -8.73
C ARG A 192 -8.12 8.41 -8.94
N PRO A 193 -7.94 9.72 -8.67
CA PRO A 193 -6.67 10.42 -8.89
C PRO A 193 -5.47 9.79 -8.14
N SER A 194 -5.72 8.89 -7.18
CA SER A 194 -4.71 8.06 -6.53
C SER A 194 -3.98 7.07 -7.46
N MET A 195 -4.56 6.66 -8.58
CA MET A 195 -4.01 5.57 -9.41
C MET A 195 -3.10 6.04 -10.57
N GLY A 196 -2.81 7.35 -10.67
CA GLY A 196 -2.28 7.90 -11.93
C GLY A 196 -3.38 7.86 -13.02
N ARG A 197 -3.26 8.69 -14.07
CA ARG A 197 -4.27 8.73 -15.14
C ARG A 197 -4.19 7.48 -16.02
N THR A 198 -4.67 6.33 -15.56
CA THR A 198 -4.95 5.19 -16.44
C THR A 198 -6.28 5.48 -17.14
N VAL A 199 -6.28 5.91 -18.40
CA VAL A 199 -7.54 6.05 -19.15
C VAL A 199 -8.23 4.68 -19.21
N CYS A 200 -9.32 4.51 -18.46
CA CYS A 200 -10.09 3.27 -18.44
C CYS A 200 -10.96 3.23 -19.70
N ARG A 201 -10.46 2.62 -20.77
CA ARG A 201 -11.24 2.42 -22.00
C ARG A 201 -12.07 1.16 -21.84
N SER A 202 -13.38 1.31 -21.63
CA SER A 202 -14.30 0.17 -21.67
C SER A 202 -14.28 -0.45 -23.07
N LEU A 203 -13.77 -1.68 -23.19
CA LEU A 203 -13.86 -2.41 -24.46
C LEU A 203 -15.35 -2.69 -24.77
N PRO A 204 -15.79 -2.58 -26.03
CA PRO A 204 -17.20 -2.68 -26.41
C PRO A 204 -17.82 -4.08 -26.31
N LYS A 205 -17.17 -5.03 -25.62
CA LYS A 205 -17.69 -6.38 -25.39
C LYS A 205 -18.06 -6.60 -23.91
N PRO A 206 -19.20 -6.11 -23.42
CA PRO A 206 -19.86 -6.82 -22.34
C PRO A 206 -20.30 -8.18 -22.89
N TYR A 207 -20.12 -9.25 -22.12
CA TYR A 207 -20.57 -10.60 -22.50
C TYR A 207 -22.06 -10.59 -22.95
N PRO A 208 -22.47 -11.38 -23.97
CA PRO A 208 -23.81 -11.28 -24.56
C PRO A 208 -24.96 -11.71 -23.63
N THR A 209 -24.69 -12.17 -22.41
CA THR A 209 -25.69 -12.80 -21.53
C THR A 209 -25.85 -12.17 -20.15
N SER A 210 -25.11 -11.12 -19.80
CA SER A 210 -25.33 -10.44 -18.51
C SER A 210 -26.25 -9.23 -18.67
N LYS A 211 -27.48 -9.30 -18.12
CA LYS A 211 -28.19 -8.08 -17.70
C LYS A 211 -27.21 -7.23 -16.88
N PRO A 212 -27.18 -5.89 -17.04
CA PRO A 212 -26.20 -5.06 -16.34
C PRO A 212 -26.28 -5.34 -14.82
N LEU A 213 -25.13 -5.50 -14.16
CA LEU A 213 -25.03 -5.87 -12.74
C LEU A 213 -25.88 -4.97 -11.82
N THR A 214 -26.13 -3.73 -12.27
CA THR A 214 -27.04 -2.77 -11.64
C THR A 214 -28.47 -3.29 -11.48
N ASN A 215 -28.96 -4.12 -12.41
CA ASN A 215 -30.30 -4.71 -12.38
C ASN A 215 -30.45 -5.82 -11.33
N TRP A 216 -29.34 -6.24 -10.71
CA TRP A 216 -29.29 -7.28 -9.68
C TRP A 216 -28.87 -6.71 -8.31
N ALA A 217 -29.09 -5.41 -8.09
CA ALA A 217 -28.75 -4.69 -6.85
C ALA A 217 -27.24 -4.66 -6.47
N TYR A 218 -26.32 -5.11 -7.33
CA TYR A 218 -24.87 -5.04 -7.09
C TYR A 218 -24.27 -3.62 -7.23
N HIS A 219 -25.07 -2.60 -7.52
CA HIS A 219 -24.61 -1.22 -7.72
C HIS A 219 -24.03 -0.58 -6.46
N THR A 220 -24.21 -1.20 -5.29
CA THR A 220 -23.69 -0.76 -3.99
C THR A 220 -22.43 -1.49 -3.54
N CYS A 221 -22.05 -2.58 -4.23
CA CYS A 221 -20.89 -3.38 -3.88
C CYS A 221 -19.58 -2.61 -4.16
N PRO A 222 -18.58 -2.68 -3.26
CA PRO A 222 -17.24 -2.18 -3.55
C PRO A 222 -16.63 -2.84 -4.79
N SER A 223 -15.89 -2.07 -5.59
CA SER A 223 -15.19 -2.59 -6.77
C SER A 223 -13.79 -3.08 -6.40
N ALA A 224 -13.41 -4.27 -6.85
CA ALA A 224 -12.04 -4.77 -6.75
C ALA A 224 -11.35 -4.67 -8.11
N TRP A 225 -10.35 -3.80 -8.24
CA TRP A 225 -9.61 -3.63 -9.49
C TRP A 225 -8.62 -4.78 -9.73
N GLN A 226 -8.66 -5.35 -10.94
CA GLN A 226 -7.70 -6.33 -11.41
C GLN A 226 -6.73 -5.66 -12.39
N LYS A 227 -5.45 -5.56 -12.01
CA LYS A 227 -4.34 -5.12 -12.88
C LYS A 227 -3.04 -5.83 -12.48
N PRO A 228 -2.01 -5.88 -13.34
CA PRO A 228 -0.69 -6.37 -12.95
C PRO A 228 -0.12 -5.58 -11.77
N ASN A 229 0.62 -6.25 -10.88
CA ASN A 229 1.29 -5.59 -9.74
C ASN A 229 2.56 -4.83 -10.16
N THR A 230 3.16 -5.21 -11.29
CA THR A 230 4.54 -4.85 -11.65
C THR A 230 4.69 -3.52 -12.40
N HIS A 231 3.60 -2.79 -12.63
CA HIS A 231 3.64 -1.50 -13.30
C HIS A 231 3.88 -0.38 -12.29
N SER A 232 4.93 0.42 -12.55
CA SER A 232 5.15 1.66 -11.82
C SER A 232 3.96 2.60 -12.03
N LEU A 233 3.54 3.30 -10.98
CA LEU A 233 2.43 4.26 -11.04
C LEU A 233 2.70 5.46 -11.96
N MET A 234 3.97 5.68 -12.35
CA MET A 234 4.39 6.86 -13.11
C MET A 234 4.86 6.56 -14.54
N THR A 235 5.26 5.34 -14.86
CA THR A 235 5.79 4.99 -16.18
C THR A 235 5.18 3.70 -16.73
N PRO A 236 4.51 3.74 -17.91
CA PRO A 236 4.29 2.52 -18.67
C PRO A 236 5.66 1.99 -19.10
N LYS A 237 5.95 0.72 -18.78
CA LYS A 237 7.08 0.03 -19.40
C LYS A 237 6.76 -0.15 -20.90
N PRO A 238 7.76 0.02 -21.79
CA PRO A 238 7.59 -0.31 -23.20
C PRO A 238 7.13 -1.77 -23.39
#